data_AF-A0AAU3PTN4-F1
#
_entry.id   AF-A0AAU3PTN4-F1
#
_cell.length_a   1.000
_cell.length_b   1.000
_cell.length_c   1.000
_cell.angle_alpha   90.00
_cell.angle_beta   90.00
_cell.angle_gamma   90.00
#
_symmetry.space_group_name_H-M   'P 1'
#
loop_
_entity.id
_entity.type
_entity.pdbx_description
1 polymer ?
#
loop_
_entity_poly.entity_id
_entity_poly.type
_entity_poly.pdbx_seq_one_letter_code
_entity_poly.pdbx_strand_id
1 'polypeptide(L)'
;MFALRIAVLVAATLATGLIAGVFYAYAMSVMPALGRGDDRTIIDVMQKINVVIINPWFLVGFVGTLVCSVAAAALHLGADHRATLIWIGIALALNVVAFAVTGTLNVPLNDQLASAGDVAALADPGAVRADFESAWVRWNIVRAVLHTAAFLVLCGALFVAGVQHGRANASAAPGATETSEAASDVRYRTPRPVRGQAGHRSTRPRVITLEGRNAGLATRGTADPARSSFATPIPRCGEHRGYEG
;
A
#
# COMPACT_ATOMS: atom_id res chain seq x y z
N MET A 1 -12.06 -15.22 -18.89
CA MET A 1 -11.71 -13.79 -18.64
C MET A 1 -11.20 -13.52 -17.22
N PHE A 2 -11.73 -14.14 -16.16
CA PHE A 2 -11.27 -13.89 -14.79
C PHE A 2 -9.78 -14.20 -14.56
N ALA A 3 -9.29 -15.36 -14.99
CA ALA A 3 -7.87 -15.73 -14.83
C ALA A 3 -6.91 -14.70 -15.45
N LEU A 4 -7.22 -14.21 -16.65
CA LEU A 4 -6.42 -13.17 -17.33
C LEU A 4 -6.40 -11.86 -16.54
N ARG A 5 -7.57 -11.40 -16.07
CA ARG A 5 -7.70 -10.19 -15.22
C ARG A 5 -6.82 -10.26 -13.98
N ILE A 6 -6.88 -11.40 -13.28
CA ILE A 6 -6.09 -11.63 -12.06
C ILE A 6 -4.60 -11.72 -12.40
N ALA A 7 -4.21 -12.45 -13.46
CA ALA A 7 -2.81 -12.55 -13.86
C ALA A 7 -2.18 -11.18 -14.14
N VAL A 8 -2.89 -10.29 -14.85
CA VAL A 8 -2.40 -8.94 -15.14
C VAL A 8 -2.37 -8.07 -13.87
N LEU A 9 -3.35 -8.20 -12.97
CA LEU A 9 -3.35 -7.49 -11.70
C LEU A 9 -2.22 -7.96 -10.76
N VAL A 10 -1.91 -9.26 -10.75
CA VAL A 10 -0.75 -9.83 -10.05
C VAL A 10 0.55 -9.28 -10.65
N ALA A 11 0.68 -9.22 -11.98
CA ALA A 11 1.84 -8.64 -12.64
C ALA A 11 2.04 -7.17 -12.24
N ALA A 12 0.96 -6.36 -12.21
CA ALA A 12 1.01 -4.97 -11.74
C ALA A 12 1.46 -4.87 -10.28
N THR A 13 0.94 -5.76 -9.42
CA THR A 13 1.27 -5.81 -7.99
C THR A 13 2.73 -6.18 -7.78
N LEU A 14 3.24 -7.20 -8.49
CA LEU A 14 4.63 -7.65 -8.40
C LEU A 14 5.60 -6.57 -8.90
N ALA A 15 5.33 -5.97 -10.07
CA ALA A 15 6.16 -4.88 -10.60
C ALA A 15 6.22 -3.69 -9.61
N THR A 16 5.07 -3.27 -9.08
CA THR A 16 4.99 -2.17 -8.11
C THR A 16 5.71 -2.51 -6.80
N GLY A 17 5.57 -3.75 -6.31
CA GLY A 17 6.25 -4.22 -5.09
C GLY A 17 7.77 -4.27 -5.21
N LEU A 18 8.28 -4.75 -6.35
CA LEU A 18 9.73 -4.76 -6.62
C LEU A 18 10.30 -3.33 -6.64
N ILE A 19 9.62 -2.40 -7.30
CA ILE A 19 10.03 -0.99 -7.39
C ILE A 19 9.92 -0.27 -6.04
N ALA A 20 8.86 -0.54 -5.29
CA ALA A 20 8.74 -0.07 -3.91
C ALA A 20 9.94 -0.54 -3.06
N GLY A 21 10.30 -1.82 -3.19
CA GLY A 21 11.45 -2.42 -2.52
C GLY A 21 12.78 -1.74 -2.88
N VAL A 22 13.01 -1.44 -4.16
CA VAL A 22 14.21 -0.71 -4.61
C VAL A 22 14.32 0.65 -3.92
N PHE A 23 13.29 1.50 -4.00
CA PHE A 23 13.35 2.84 -3.42
C PHE A 23 13.40 2.81 -1.89
N TYR A 24 12.69 1.87 -1.27
CA TYR A 24 12.77 1.61 0.17
C TYR A 24 14.19 1.23 0.61
N ALA A 25 14.86 0.32 -0.11
CA ALA A 25 16.24 -0.05 0.19
C ALA A 25 17.19 1.16 0.12
N TYR A 26 16.99 2.05 -0.86
CA TYR A 26 17.78 3.28 -0.94
C TYR A 26 17.56 4.21 0.26
N ALA A 27 16.31 4.34 0.72
CA ALA A 27 15.99 5.16 1.88
C ALA A 27 16.53 4.57 3.20
N MET A 28 16.49 3.24 3.35
CA MET A 28 16.79 2.58 4.62
C MET A 28 18.26 2.20 4.80
N SER A 29 18.96 1.82 3.73
CA SER A 29 20.32 1.30 3.85
C SER A 29 21.32 1.96 2.91
N VAL A 30 21.04 2.08 1.62
CA VAL A 30 22.04 2.53 0.63
C VAL A 30 22.47 3.97 0.90
N MET A 31 21.54 4.92 0.89
CA MET A 31 21.89 6.33 1.11
C MET A 31 22.40 6.58 2.54
N PRO A 32 21.82 6.00 3.60
CA PRO A 32 22.40 6.12 4.94
C PRO A 32 23.83 5.56 5.06
N ALA A 33 24.17 4.49 4.33
CA ALA A 33 25.53 3.95 4.33
C ALA A 33 26.49 4.87 3.58
N LEU A 34 26.11 5.33 2.37
CA LEU A 34 26.90 6.28 1.59
C LEU A 34 27.07 7.62 2.31
N GLY A 35 26.04 8.07 3.02
CA GLY A 35 26.07 9.30 3.80
C GLY A 35 27.10 9.30 4.93
N ARG A 36 27.55 8.12 5.37
CA ARG A 36 28.64 7.96 6.36
C ARG A 36 30.04 7.96 5.73
N GLY A 37 30.13 7.91 4.40
CA GLY A 37 31.37 8.05 3.66
C GLY A 37 31.78 9.51 3.44
N ASP A 38 32.96 9.71 2.88
CA ASP A 38 33.42 11.02 2.42
C ASP A 38 32.69 11.49 1.15
N ASP A 39 32.84 12.77 0.84
CA ASP A 39 32.10 13.44 -0.24
C ASP A 39 32.42 12.85 -1.62
N ARG A 40 33.68 12.46 -1.85
CA ARG A 40 34.09 11.85 -3.11
C ARG A 40 33.47 10.46 -3.27
N THR A 41 33.40 9.69 -2.20
CA THR A 41 32.84 8.33 -2.19
C THR A 41 31.37 8.35 -2.59
N ILE A 42 30.55 9.21 -1.98
CA ILE A 42 29.12 9.28 -2.31
C ILE A 42 28.90 9.75 -3.76
N ILE A 43 29.66 10.75 -4.23
CA ILE A 43 29.54 11.26 -5.61
C ILE A 43 29.92 10.15 -6.60
N ASP A 44 31.08 9.52 -6.42
CA ASP A 44 31.59 8.47 -7.31
C ASP A 44 30.62 7.28 -7.39
N VAL A 45 30.17 6.79 -6.24
CA VAL A 45 29.25 5.66 -6.20
C VAL A 45 27.89 6.02 -6.80
N MET A 46 27.35 7.20 -6.51
CA MET A 46 26.06 7.62 -7.05
C MET A 46 26.10 7.89 -8.57
N GLN A 47 27.18 8.48 -9.08
CA GLN A 47 27.40 8.60 -10.53
C GLN A 47 27.39 7.23 -11.21
N LYS A 48 28.12 6.25 -10.67
CA LYS A 48 28.16 4.87 -11.19
C LYS A 48 26.80 4.17 -11.10
N ILE A 49 26.12 4.30 -9.97
CA ILE A 49 24.77 3.76 -9.77
C ILE A 49 23.79 4.32 -10.80
N ASN A 50 23.82 5.63 -11.05
CA ASN A 50 22.91 6.28 -12.00
C ASN A 50 23.05 5.73 -13.43
N VAL A 51 24.24 5.24 -13.79
CA VAL A 51 24.48 4.54 -15.06
C VAL A 51 23.98 3.09 -15.00
N VAL A 52 24.38 2.33 -13.97
CA VAL A 52 24.09 0.88 -13.88
C VAL A 52 22.61 0.58 -13.65
N ILE A 53 21.87 1.46 -12.97
CA ILE A 53 20.46 1.23 -12.64
C ILE A 53 19.56 1.28 -13.88
N ILE A 54 19.98 1.97 -14.95
CA ILE A 54 19.26 2.01 -16.22
C ILE A 54 19.59 0.75 -17.03
N ASN A 55 19.05 -0.38 -16.59
CA ASN A 55 19.19 -1.68 -17.25
C ASN A 55 17.82 -2.27 -17.61
N PRO A 56 17.75 -3.25 -18.52
CA PRO A 56 16.48 -3.82 -18.98
C PRO A 56 15.59 -4.35 -17.86
N TRP A 57 16.15 -4.97 -16.82
CA TRP A 57 15.37 -5.55 -15.73
C TRP A 57 14.72 -4.48 -14.86
N PHE A 58 15.46 -3.41 -14.54
CA PHE A 58 14.89 -2.26 -13.84
C PHE A 58 13.81 -1.60 -14.70
N LEU A 59 14.06 -1.36 -15.99
CA LEU A 59 13.08 -0.73 -16.88
C LEU A 59 11.80 -1.55 -17.03
N VAL A 60 11.92 -2.88 -17.15
CA VAL A 60 10.76 -3.79 -17.19
C VAL A 60 9.93 -3.67 -15.91
N GLY A 61 10.57 -3.67 -14.74
CA GLY A 61 9.84 -3.48 -13.47
C GLY A 61 9.23 -2.08 -13.36
N PHE A 62 10.01 -1.05 -13.67
CA PHE A 62 9.64 0.35 -13.47
C PHE A 62 8.53 0.80 -14.41
N VAL A 63 8.68 0.57 -15.71
CA VAL A 63 7.62 0.83 -16.71
C VAL A 63 6.46 -0.15 -16.53
N GLY A 64 6.74 -1.39 -16.11
CA GLY A 64 5.74 -2.40 -15.80
C GLY A 64 4.73 -1.95 -14.73
N THR A 65 5.15 -1.13 -13.76
CA THR A 65 4.22 -0.56 -12.77
C THR A 65 3.06 0.20 -13.42
N LEU A 66 3.31 0.93 -14.51
CA LEU A 66 2.31 1.69 -15.23
C LEU A 66 1.58 0.82 -16.25
N VAL A 67 2.31 0.12 -17.11
CA VAL A 67 1.73 -0.66 -18.22
C VAL A 67 0.80 -1.75 -17.69
N CYS A 68 1.24 -2.52 -16.69
CA CYS A 68 0.41 -3.57 -16.10
C CYS A 68 -0.80 -2.99 -15.34
N SER A 69 -0.65 -1.84 -14.66
CA SER A 69 -1.77 -1.19 -13.96
C SER A 69 -2.83 -0.65 -14.94
N VAL A 70 -2.41 -0.05 -16.06
CA VAL A 70 -3.32 0.39 -17.13
C VAL A 70 -4.03 -0.80 -17.76
N ALA A 71 -3.29 -1.87 -18.08
CA ALA A 71 -3.88 -3.10 -18.63
C ALA A 71 -4.87 -3.73 -17.64
N ALA A 72 -4.54 -3.77 -16.35
CA ALA A 72 -5.44 -4.26 -15.30
C ALA A 72 -6.71 -3.40 -15.21
N ALA A 73 -6.59 -2.07 -15.28
CA ALA A 73 -7.74 -1.16 -15.27
C ALA A 73 -8.64 -1.38 -16.49
N ALA A 74 -8.05 -1.47 -17.68
CA ALA A 74 -8.79 -1.72 -18.93
C ALA A 74 -9.56 -3.04 -18.88
N LEU A 75 -8.95 -4.10 -18.35
CA LEU A 75 -9.60 -5.40 -18.23
C LEU A 75 -10.72 -5.43 -17.16
N HIS A 76 -10.72 -4.49 -16.21
CA HIS A 76 -11.75 -4.34 -15.17
C HIS A 76 -12.76 -3.23 -15.46
N LEU A 77 -12.85 -2.75 -16.71
CA LEU A 77 -13.97 -1.89 -17.12
C LEU A 77 -15.30 -2.65 -17.03
N GLY A 78 -16.36 -1.95 -16.60
CA GLY A 78 -17.71 -2.49 -16.43
C GLY A 78 -18.27 -2.35 -15.02
N ALA A 79 -19.59 -2.34 -14.90
CA ALA A 79 -20.29 -2.11 -13.63
C ALA A 79 -19.96 -3.19 -12.58
N ASP A 80 -19.85 -4.45 -13.00
CA ASP A 80 -19.62 -5.60 -12.11
C ASP A 80 -18.25 -5.57 -11.41
N HIS A 81 -17.31 -4.78 -11.93
CA HIS A 81 -15.94 -4.69 -11.44
C HIS A 81 -15.60 -3.30 -10.87
N ARG A 82 -16.60 -2.42 -10.75
CA ARG A 82 -16.39 -1.01 -10.38
C ARG A 82 -15.60 -0.82 -9.08
N ALA A 83 -15.83 -1.66 -8.07
CA ALA A 83 -15.05 -1.59 -6.83
C ALA A 83 -13.57 -1.88 -7.11
N THR A 84 -13.24 -3.04 -7.68
CA THR A 84 -11.85 -3.39 -8.05
C THR A 84 -11.20 -2.33 -8.93
N LEU A 85 -11.94 -1.79 -9.91
CA LEU A 85 -11.46 -0.74 -10.81
C LEU A 85 -11.05 0.54 -10.07
N ILE A 86 -11.82 0.97 -9.04
CA ILE A 86 -11.46 2.14 -8.22
C ILE A 86 -10.13 1.93 -7.51
N TRP A 87 -9.91 0.75 -6.92
CA TRP A 87 -8.63 0.43 -6.27
C TRP A 87 -7.46 0.47 -7.27
N ILE A 88 -7.62 -0.15 -8.45
CA ILE A 88 -6.59 -0.11 -9.51
C ILE A 88 -6.32 1.35 -9.94
N GLY A 89 -7.37 2.16 -10.10
CA GLY A 89 -7.24 3.57 -10.47
C GLY A 89 -6.44 4.39 -9.45
N ILE A 90 -6.68 4.18 -8.16
CA ILE A 90 -5.92 4.84 -7.08
C ILE A 90 -4.45 4.42 -7.14
N ALA A 91 -4.15 3.13 -7.27
CA ALA A 91 -2.78 2.64 -7.38
C ALA A 91 -2.06 3.18 -8.62
N LEU A 92 -2.75 3.22 -9.76
CA LEU A 92 -2.22 3.79 -11.00
C LEU A 92 -1.88 5.27 -10.81
N ALA A 93 -2.77 6.05 -10.18
CA ALA A 93 -2.51 7.47 -9.91
C ALA A 93 -1.27 7.66 -9.03
N LEU A 94 -1.11 6.87 -7.96
CA LEU A 94 0.07 6.90 -7.10
C LEU A 94 1.36 6.56 -7.87
N ASN A 95 1.34 5.51 -8.70
CA ASN A 95 2.47 5.14 -9.55
C ASN A 95 2.81 6.25 -10.56
N VAL A 96 1.81 6.91 -11.16
CA VAL A 96 2.04 8.05 -12.07
C VAL A 96 2.70 9.22 -11.34
N VAL A 97 2.25 9.56 -10.14
CA VAL A 97 2.87 10.63 -9.34
C VAL A 97 4.32 10.26 -8.99
N ALA A 98 4.61 9.01 -8.60
CA ALA A 98 5.97 8.57 -8.31
C ALA A 98 6.89 8.60 -9.55
N PHE A 99 6.33 8.26 -10.73
CA PHE A 99 7.03 8.37 -12.00
C PHE A 99 7.34 9.83 -12.36
N ALA A 100 6.39 10.74 -12.13
CA ALA A 100 6.60 12.16 -12.30
C ALA A 100 7.71 12.69 -11.38
N VAL A 101 7.68 12.36 -10.08
CA VAL A 101 8.77 12.69 -9.13
C VAL A 101 10.12 12.18 -9.63
N THR A 102 10.16 10.97 -10.19
CA THR A 102 11.39 10.44 -10.78
C THR A 102 11.88 11.32 -11.93
N GLY A 103 11.03 11.58 -12.92
CA GLY A 103 11.41 12.31 -14.12
C GLY A 103 11.70 13.80 -13.90
N THR A 104 11.00 14.46 -12.97
CA THR A 104 11.09 15.92 -12.80
C THR A 104 11.98 16.36 -11.64
N LEU A 105 12.31 15.46 -10.71
CA LEU A 105 13.09 15.80 -9.51
C LEU A 105 14.34 14.94 -9.40
N ASN A 106 14.22 13.60 -9.40
CA ASN A 106 15.39 12.74 -9.23
C ASN A 106 16.30 12.69 -10.46
N VAL A 107 15.76 12.60 -11.68
CA VAL A 107 16.56 12.57 -12.92
C VAL A 107 17.36 13.87 -13.08
N PRO A 108 16.80 15.08 -12.93
CA PRO A 108 17.58 16.31 -12.98
C PRO A 108 18.69 16.39 -11.93
N LEU A 109 18.47 15.87 -10.72
CA LEU A 109 19.52 15.79 -9.69
C LEU A 109 20.64 14.82 -10.09
N ASN A 110 20.28 13.70 -10.73
CA ASN A 110 21.25 12.74 -11.25
C ASN A 110 22.09 13.33 -12.39
N ASP A 111 21.45 14.08 -13.30
CA ASP A 111 22.11 14.73 -14.42
C ASP A 111 23.06 15.84 -13.93
N GLN A 112 22.64 16.62 -12.92
CA GLN A 112 23.51 17.59 -12.24
C GLN A 112 24.73 16.92 -11.61
N LEU A 113 24.53 15.82 -10.87
CA LEU A 113 25.63 15.06 -10.27
C LEU A 113 26.59 14.51 -11.34
N ALA A 114 26.07 14.03 -12.46
CA ALA A 114 26.88 13.56 -13.59
C ALA A 114 27.67 14.71 -14.23
N SER A 115 27.07 15.90 -14.35
CA SER A 115 27.70 17.09 -14.94
C SER A 115 28.86 17.65 -14.12
N ALA A 116 28.98 17.27 -12.84
CA ALA A 116 30.12 17.63 -12.00
C ALA A 116 31.45 17.05 -12.51
N GLY A 117 31.40 16.01 -13.35
CA GLY A 117 32.58 15.44 -14.00
C GLY A 117 33.35 14.44 -13.13
N ASP A 118 34.64 14.27 -13.44
CA ASP A 118 35.53 13.33 -12.76
C ASP A 118 35.74 13.73 -11.30
N VAL A 119 35.40 12.82 -10.39
CA VAL A 119 35.49 13.00 -8.94
C VAL A 119 36.91 13.31 -8.47
N ALA A 120 37.94 12.77 -9.15
CA ALA A 120 39.33 13.05 -8.83
C ALA A 120 39.72 14.51 -9.13
N ALA A 121 39.05 15.15 -10.09
CA ALA A 121 39.32 16.52 -10.53
C ALA A 121 38.44 17.57 -9.83
N LEU A 122 37.51 17.15 -8.96
CA LEU A 122 36.62 18.08 -8.24
C LEU A 122 37.40 18.96 -7.27
N ALA A 123 37.30 20.28 -7.49
CA ALA A 123 37.88 21.30 -6.62
C ALA A 123 37.16 21.40 -5.26
N ASP A 124 35.83 21.27 -5.25
CA ASP A 124 35.01 21.27 -4.03
C ASP A 124 33.93 20.16 -4.08
N PRO A 125 34.29 18.91 -3.70
CA PRO A 125 33.32 17.82 -3.60
C PRO A 125 32.22 18.07 -2.56
N GLY A 126 32.48 18.87 -1.52
CA GLY A 126 31.52 19.13 -0.46
C GLY A 126 30.33 19.94 -0.95
N ALA A 127 30.57 20.97 -1.78
CA ALA A 127 29.52 21.74 -2.43
C ALA A 127 28.63 20.86 -3.35
N VAL A 128 29.26 20.03 -4.20
CA VAL A 128 28.54 19.10 -5.10
C VAL A 128 27.65 18.14 -4.31
N ARG A 129 28.16 17.59 -3.20
CA ARG A 129 27.37 16.73 -2.31
C ARG A 129 26.21 17.48 -1.66
N ALA A 130 26.43 18.70 -1.17
CA ALA A 130 25.40 19.50 -0.50
C ALA A 130 24.20 19.79 -1.42
N ASP A 131 24.46 20.07 -2.69
CA ASP A 131 23.43 20.33 -3.71
C ASP A 131 22.66 19.06 -4.12
N PHE A 132 23.25 17.88 -3.92
CA PHE A 132 22.69 16.61 -4.36
C PHE A 132 22.00 15.82 -3.23
N GLU A 133 22.73 15.45 -2.18
CA GLU A 133 22.37 14.31 -1.30
C GLU A 133 21.03 14.52 -0.60
N SER A 134 20.86 15.65 0.10
CA SER A 134 19.67 15.89 0.92
C SER A 134 18.40 15.98 0.08
N ALA A 135 18.48 16.67 -1.08
CA ALA A 135 17.38 16.79 -2.02
C ALA A 135 17.03 15.43 -2.64
N TRP A 136 18.05 14.68 -3.07
CA TRP A 136 17.87 13.37 -3.69
C TRP A 136 17.24 12.37 -2.73
N VAL A 137 17.74 12.28 -1.49
CA VAL A 137 17.22 11.40 -0.44
C VAL A 137 15.76 11.72 -0.14
N ARG A 138 15.41 13.00 0.03
CA ARG A 138 14.04 13.43 0.29
C ARG A 138 13.08 12.95 -0.81
N TRP A 139 13.43 13.17 -2.08
CA TRP A 139 12.59 12.74 -3.19
C TRP A 139 12.57 11.22 -3.38
N ASN A 140 13.66 10.53 -3.06
CA ASN A 140 13.66 9.07 -3.01
C ASN A 140 12.70 8.52 -1.94
N ILE A 141 12.64 9.12 -0.76
CA ILE A 141 11.68 8.73 0.29
C ILE A 141 10.25 8.93 -0.21
N VAL A 142 9.95 10.04 -0.88
CA VAL A 142 8.62 10.29 -1.48
C VAL A 142 8.27 9.17 -2.47
N ARG A 143 9.20 8.79 -3.36
CA ARG A 143 8.98 7.66 -4.29
C ARG A 143 8.74 6.34 -3.57
N ALA A 144 9.51 6.05 -2.53
CA ALA A 144 9.35 4.85 -1.72
C ALA A 144 7.94 4.80 -1.11
N VAL A 145 7.50 5.89 -0.47
CA VAL A 145 6.16 5.98 0.14
C VAL A 145 5.06 5.81 -0.92
N LEU A 146 5.16 6.50 -2.05
CA LEU A 146 4.15 6.42 -3.12
C LEU A 146 4.03 5.02 -3.71
N HIS A 147 5.15 4.37 -4.04
CA HIS A 147 5.12 3.01 -4.58
C HIS A 147 4.72 1.97 -3.53
N THR A 148 5.12 2.11 -2.27
CA THR A 148 4.65 1.24 -1.19
C THR A 148 3.14 1.39 -0.98
N ALA A 149 2.62 2.62 -0.99
CA ALA A 149 1.18 2.85 -0.91
C ALA A 149 0.44 2.26 -2.11
N ALA A 150 0.95 2.45 -3.33
CA ALA A 150 0.39 1.85 -4.54
C ALA A 150 0.38 0.32 -4.48
N PHE A 151 1.46 -0.29 -3.97
CA PHE A 151 1.56 -1.73 -3.74
C PHE A 151 0.48 -2.23 -2.77
N LEU A 152 0.30 -1.54 -1.63
CA LEU A 152 -0.74 -1.89 -0.66
C LEU A 152 -2.16 -1.76 -1.26
N VAL A 153 -2.40 -0.72 -2.06
CA VAL A 153 -3.67 -0.53 -2.76
C VAL A 153 -3.90 -1.64 -3.79
N LEU A 154 -2.87 -2.11 -4.51
CA LEU A 154 -2.98 -3.23 -5.45
C LEU A 154 -3.23 -4.57 -4.73
N CYS A 155 -2.63 -4.79 -3.57
CA CYS A 155 -2.99 -5.92 -2.70
C CYS A 155 -4.48 -5.86 -2.29
N GLY A 156 -4.98 -4.66 -1.97
CA GLY A 156 -6.41 -4.43 -1.75
C GLY A 156 -7.27 -4.72 -2.98
N ALA A 157 -6.82 -4.32 -4.17
CA ALA A 157 -7.49 -4.63 -5.43
C ALA A 157 -7.60 -6.15 -5.67
N LEU A 158 -6.53 -6.91 -5.43
CA LEU A 158 -6.53 -8.38 -5.53
C LEU A 158 -7.54 -9.00 -4.56
N PHE A 159 -7.57 -8.54 -3.32
CA PHE A 159 -8.53 -8.99 -2.32
C PHE A 159 -9.98 -8.73 -2.75
N VAL A 160 -10.28 -7.50 -3.19
CA VAL A 160 -11.62 -7.11 -3.64
C VAL A 160 -12.05 -7.91 -4.87
N ALA A 161 -11.15 -8.13 -5.83
CA ALA A 161 -11.42 -8.93 -7.02
C ALA A 161 -11.79 -10.37 -6.66
N GLY A 162 -11.09 -10.98 -5.69
CA GLY A 162 -11.40 -12.30 -5.16
C GLY A 162 -12.78 -12.37 -4.50
N VAL A 163 -13.11 -11.39 -3.66
CA VAL A 163 -14.43 -11.30 -3.00
C VAL A 163 -15.56 -11.14 -4.02
N GLN A 164 -15.37 -10.29 -5.04
CA GLN A 164 -16.36 -10.10 -6.10
C GLN A 164 -16.61 -11.39 -6.89
N HIS A 165 -15.54 -12.12 -7.23
CA HIS A 165 -15.65 -13.39 -7.94
C HIS A 165 -16.37 -14.46 -7.11
N GLY A 166 -16.06 -14.56 -5.81
CA GLY A 166 -16.74 -15.50 -4.91
C GLY A 166 -18.24 -15.21 -4.78
N ARG A 167 -18.63 -13.93 -4.67
CA ARG A 167 -20.05 -13.53 -4.62
C ARG A 167 -20.78 -13.85 -5.92
N ALA A 168 -20.17 -13.56 -7.08
CA ALA A 168 -20.76 -13.87 -8.38
C ALA A 168 -20.99 -15.38 -8.57
N ASN A 169 -20.04 -16.21 -8.14
CA ASN A 169 -20.17 -17.66 -8.22
C ASN A 169 -21.25 -18.21 -7.27
N ALA A 170 -21.38 -17.65 -6.06
CA ALA A 170 -22.42 -18.03 -5.12
C ALA A 170 -23.82 -17.68 -5.61
N SER A 171 -23.99 -16.52 -6.25
CA SER A 171 -25.27 -16.10 -6.86
C SER A 171 -25.65 -16.93 -8.10
N ALA A 172 -24.68 -17.58 -8.75
CA ALA A 172 -24.92 -18.44 -9.91
C ALA A 172 -25.18 -19.92 -9.55
N ALA A 173 -25.07 -20.30 -8.27
CA ALA A 173 -25.27 -21.69 -7.84
C ALA A 173 -26.75 -22.12 -7.98
N PRO A 174 -27.04 -23.29 -8.58
CA PRO A 174 -28.41 -23.81 -8.70
C PRO A 174 -29.10 -23.90 -7.32
N GLY A 175 -30.29 -23.30 -7.18
CA GLY A 175 -31.10 -23.30 -5.94
C GLY A 175 -31.01 -22.02 -5.09
N ALA A 176 -30.08 -21.10 -5.37
CA ALA A 176 -30.00 -19.82 -4.66
C ALA A 176 -31.19 -18.88 -4.96
N THR A 177 -31.73 -18.96 -6.18
CA THR A 177 -32.90 -18.18 -6.61
C THR A 177 -34.20 -18.73 -6.01
N GLU A 178 -34.36 -20.07 -5.97
CA GLU A 178 -35.56 -20.73 -5.42
C GLU A 178 -35.72 -20.51 -3.91
N THR A 179 -34.62 -20.50 -3.16
CA THR A 179 -34.66 -20.25 -1.70
C THR A 179 -34.97 -18.79 -1.36
N SER A 180 -34.53 -17.84 -2.18
CA SER A 180 -34.85 -16.41 -2.01
C SER A 180 -36.32 -16.12 -2.36
N GLU A 181 -36.83 -16.72 -3.42
CA GLU A 181 -38.21 -16.55 -3.89
C GLU A 181 -39.21 -17.27 -2.96
N ALA A 182 -38.91 -18.47 -2.48
CA ALA A 182 -39.73 -19.14 -1.45
C ALA A 182 -39.74 -18.37 -0.12
N ALA A 183 -38.62 -17.73 0.27
CA ALA A 183 -38.55 -16.95 1.50
C ALA A 183 -39.26 -15.59 1.42
N SER A 184 -39.37 -15.00 0.22
CA SER A 184 -40.18 -13.80 -0.01
C SER A 184 -41.67 -14.12 -0.14
N ASP A 185 -42.03 -15.24 -0.77
CA ASP A 185 -43.41 -15.70 -0.91
C ASP A 185 -44.04 -16.10 0.45
N VAL A 186 -43.23 -16.65 1.36
CA VAL A 186 -43.63 -16.87 2.77
C VAL A 186 -43.85 -15.55 3.53
N ARG A 187 -43.09 -14.50 3.25
CA ARG A 187 -43.26 -13.19 3.93
C ARG A 187 -44.46 -12.40 3.44
N TYR A 188 -44.91 -12.61 2.20
CA TYR A 188 -46.10 -11.96 1.64
C TYR A 188 -47.40 -12.76 1.82
N ARG A 189 -47.34 -13.98 2.39
CA ARG A 189 -48.52 -14.76 2.72
C ARG A 189 -49.23 -14.18 3.95
N THR A 190 -50.02 -13.13 3.75
CA THR A 190 -50.98 -12.66 4.76
C THR A 190 -51.87 -13.83 5.21
N PRO A 191 -52.02 -14.08 6.52
CA PRO A 191 -52.94 -15.11 7.00
C PRO A 191 -54.36 -14.77 6.54
N ARG A 192 -55.01 -15.67 5.80
CA ARG A 192 -56.45 -15.53 5.49
C ARG A 192 -57.21 -15.46 6.82
N PRO A 193 -58.07 -14.47 7.05
CA PRO A 193 -58.87 -14.42 8.27
C PRO A 193 -59.84 -15.60 8.25
N VAL A 194 -59.71 -16.50 9.23
CA VAL A 194 -60.68 -17.57 9.48
C VAL A 194 -61.97 -16.89 9.95
N ARG A 195 -63.03 -17.02 9.16
CA ARG A 195 -64.36 -16.50 9.49
C ARG A 195 -64.97 -17.35 10.60
N GLY A 196 -64.76 -16.95 11.85
CA GLY A 196 -65.23 -17.66 13.03
C GLY A 196 -65.75 -16.70 14.10
N GLN A 197 -67.08 -16.55 14.11
CA GLN A 197 -68.00 -16.17 15.18
C GLN A 197 -67.67 -15.01 16.14
N ALA A 198 -68.62 -14.07 16.18
CA ALA A 198 -68.73 -12.97 17.10
C ALA A 198 -68.80 -13.44 18.57
N GLY A 199 -67.93 -12.87 19.40
CA GLY A 199 -67.94 -13.01 20.85
C GLY A 199 -67.48 -11.70 21.49
N HIS A 200 -68.44 -10.89 21.88
CA HIS A 200 -68.28 -9.59 22.53
C HIS A 200 -67.53 -9.74 23.86
N ARG A 201 -66.36 -9.11 24.03
CA ARG A 201 -65.84 -8.66 25.34
C ARG A 201 -64.76 -7.60 25.19
N SER A 202 -65.07 -6.43 25.73
CA SER A 202 -64.22 -5.27 25.90
C SER A 202 -63.27 -5.48 27.07
N THR A 203 -61.95 -5.42 26.84
CA THR A 203 -60.95 -5.13 27.86
C THR A 203 -59.84 -4.26 27.26
N ARG A 204 -59.67 -3.06 27.83
CA ARG A 204 -58.63 -2.08 27.45
C ARG A 204 -57.24 -2.59 27.83
N PRO A 205 -56.17 -2.34 27.04
CA PRO A 205 -54.81 -2.60 27.48
C PRO A 205 -54.25 -1.42 28.31
N ARG A 206 -53.60 -1.78 29.42
CA ARG A 206 -52.83 -0.91 30.32
C ARG A 206 -51.55 -0.45 29.62
N VAL A 207 -51.29 0.86 29.66
CA VAL A 207 -49.99 1.46 29.31
C VAL A 207 -49.01 1.17 30.44
N ILE A 208 -47.87 0.55 30.14
CA ILE A 208 -46.74 0.40 31.06
C ILE A 208 -45.65 1.37 30.62
N THR A 209 -45.46 2.41 31.43
CA THR A 209 -44.34 3.36 31.35
C THR A 209 -43.11 2.70 31.94
N LEU A 210 -42.01 2.59 31.18
CA LEU A 210 -40.71 2.20 31.72
C LEU A 210 -39.94 3.47 32.08
N GLU A 211 -39.92 3.75 33.38
CA GLU A 211 -39.20 4.84 34.03
C GLU A 211 -37.72 4.45 34.18
N GLY A 212 -36.82 5.34 33.75
CA GLY A 212 -35.38 5.17 33.86
C GLY A 212 -34.89 5.26 35.30
N ARG A 213 -33.90 4.44 35.65
CA ARG A 213 -33.07 4.64 36.84
C ARG A 213 -31.58 4.53 36.49
N ASN A 214 -30.92 5.68 36.63
CA ASN A 214 -29.48 5.81 36.81
C ASN A 214 -29.04 5.10 38.09
N ALA A 215 -27.92 4.40 38.04
CA ALA A 215 -27.03 4.25 39.19
C ALA A 215 -25.59 4.24 38.68
N GLY A 216 -24.86 5.31 38.99
CA GLY A 216 -23.44 5.41 38.72
C GLY A 216 -22.62 4.62 39.73
N LEU A 217 -21.36 4.36 39.38
CA LEU A 217 -20.27 4.32 40.34
C LEU A 217 -19.01 4.82 39.65
N ALA A 218 -18.53 5.97 40.11
CA ALA A 218 -17.19 6.45 39.84
C ALA A 218 -16.20 5.70 40.73
N THR A 219 -14.97 5.44 40.25
CA THR A 219 -13.75 5.71 41.03
C THR A 219 -12.53 5.82 40.11
N ARG A 220 -11.72 6.82 40.45
CA ARG A 220 -10.46 7.28 39.88
C ARG A 220 -9.33 6.23 39.90
N GLY A 221 -8.38 6.38 38.98
CA GLY A 221 -7.01 5.87 39.11
C GLY A 221 -6.10 6.52 38.07
N THR A 222 -5.20 7.39 38.53
CA THR A 222 -4.29 8.26 37.79
C THR A 222 -2.94 7.58 37.46
N ALA A 223 -2.42 7.91 36.26
CA ALA A 223 -1.00 8.10 35.85
C ALA A 223 0.12 7.13 36.29
N ASP A 224 0.91 6.64 35.31
CA ASP A 224 2.34 7.02 35.13
C ASP A 224 2.91 6.45 33.79
N PRO A 225 3.62 7.23 32.94
CA PRO A 225 4.30 6.74 31.74
C PRO A 225 5.83 6.73 31.93
N ALA A 226 6.44 5.55 32.08
CA ALA A 226 7.90 5.40 31.93
C ALA A 226 8.33 3.93 31.74
N ARG A 227 8.87 3.60 30.56
CA ARG A 227 10.15 2.87 30.36
C ARG A 227 10.33 2.49 28.89
N SER A 228 10.95 3.40 28.16
CA SER A 228 11.75 3.12 26.98
C SER A 228 13.17 2.74 27.43
N SER A 229 13.61 1.51 27.19
CA SER A 229 15.03 1.13 27.20
C SER A 229 15.20 -0.17 26.41
N PHE A 230 15.35 -0.05 25.09
CA PHE A 230 16.06 -1.05 24.28
C PHE A 230 17.43 -0.45 23.96
N ALA A 231 18.41 -0.73 24.82
CA ALA A 231 19.82 -0.49 24.55
C ALA A 231 20.52 -1.85 24.54
N THR A 232 20.87 -2.33 23.35
CA THR A 232 21.73 -3.49 23.17
C THR A 232 23.19 -3.02 23.26
N PRO A 233 24.08 -3.65 24.05
CA PRO A 233 25.49 -3.28 24.07
C PRO A 233 26.21 -3.86 22.85
N ILE A 234 26.97 -3.02 22.14
CA ILE A 234 27.96 -3.42 21.14
C ILE A 234 29.21 -3.92 21.88
N PRO A 235 29.75 -5.12 21.60
CA PRO A 235 31.03 -5.54 22.15
C PRO A 235 32.19 -4.78 21.50
N ARG A 236 33.10 -4.25 22.33
CA ARG A 236 34.33 -3.57 21.93
C ARG A 236 35.29 -4.52 21.20
N CYS A 237 35.95 -4.01 20.16
CA CYS A 237 37.12 -4.63 19.53
C CYS A 237 38.18 -5.01 20.57
N GLY A 238 38.61 -6.27 20.55
CA GLY A 238 39.78 -6.78 21.25
C GLY A 238 40.79 -7.37 20.26
N GLU A 239 41.97 -6.77 20.27
CA GLU A 239 43.30 -7.34 20.03
C GLU A 239 43.69 -7.98 18.68
N HIS A 240 44.57 -7.23 18.00
CA HIS A 240 45.65 -7.74 17.16
C HIS A 240 46.39 -8.91 17.83
N ARG A 241 46.47 -10.05 17.13
CA ARG A 241 47.66 -10.91 17.15
C ARG A 241 48.07 -11.24 15.73
N GLY A 242 49.30 -10.86 15.40
CA GLY A 242 49.99 -11.27 14.19
C GLY A 242 50.24 -12.78 14.19
N TYR A 243 50.32 -13.32 12.98
CA TYR A 243 50.95 -14.59 12.70
C TYR A 243 51.98 -14.33 11.61
N GLU A 244 53.24 -14.21 12.03
CA GLU A 244 54.37 -14.69 11.26
C GLU A 244 54.59 -16.17 11.61
N GLY A 245 54.87 -16.99 10.60
CA GLY A 245 55.10 -18.42 10.70
C GLY A 245 55.03 -19.06 9.33
#